data_AF-A0A5N7S6N5-F1
#
_entry.id   AF-A0A5N7S6N5-F1
#
_cell.length_a   1.000
_cell.length_b   1.000
_cell.length_c   1.000
_cell.angle_alpha   90.00
_cell.angle_beta   90.00
_cell.angle_gamma   90.00
#
_symmetry.space_group_name_H-M   'P 1'
#
loop_
_entity.id
_entity.type
_entity.pdbx_description
1 polymer ?
#
loop_
_entity_poly.entity_id
_entity_poly.type
_entity_poly.pdbx_seq_one_letter_code
_entity_poly.pdbx_strand_id
1 'polypeptide(L)'
;MWSIRVACLVIGVAGLAGCATAPSLQGARPISSQNQKYGLAKNESIAKTDHMTQSLNEGQSIFYFQNQGGGGVGLGLLLGPLGAAANMKMIESVTMGDVEKLKGKINLNPEAELQQAASSTDFPLQLSVTQGDIKVTPFAFISKTNETTVHVSSVILFEGQDEQKKWVRRYQYQLPGMYTLDELSAFSETKTSELQIASVAAYKALLTYIAGEKDEAIAQERKITYSSPYISPRFDFEMMGSLVMEKAGRVWIRTVTGVIAVDPSDIKYQVAKN
;
A
#
# COMPACT_ATOMS: atom_id res chain seq x y z
N MET A 1 40.98 33.30 28.65
CA MET A 1 40.31 33.05 29.95
C MET A 1 38.80 33.14 29.68
N TRP A 2 38.14 32.00 29.49
CA TRP A 2 37.16 31.41 30.45
C TRP A 2 36.01 32.39 30.76
N SER A 3 34.76 32.07 30.45
CA SER A 3 34.04 31.02 31.17
C SER A 3 32.94 30.30 30.37
N ILE A 4 32.90 29.00 30.62
CA ILE A 4 31.86 28.02 30.30
C ILE A 4 30.53 28.43 30.96
N ARG A 5 29.41 28.29 30.25
CA ARG A 5 28.09 28.10 30.85
C ARG A 5 27.48 26.80 30.34
N VAL A 6 27.63 25.77 31.17
CA VAL A 6 26.82 24.56 31.19
C VAL A 6 25.40 24.97 31.55
N ALA A 7 24.42 24.58 30.74
CA ALA A 7 23.01 24.58 31.13
C ALA A 7 22.43 23.20 30.84
N CYS A 8 22.32 22.47 31.95
CA CYS A 8 21.67 21.20 32.22
C CYS A 8 20.71 20.66 31.16
N LEU A 9 21.16 19.52 30.61
CA LEU A 9 20.36 18.43 30.08
C LEU A 9 19.39 17.94 31.18
N VAL A 10 18.12 18.37 31.15
CA VAL A 10 17.06 17.65 31.88
C VAL A 10 16.60 16.53 30.97
N ILE A 11 17.14 15.34 31.20
CA ILE A 11 16.62 14.09 30.67
C ILE A 11 15.26 13.87 31.33
N GLY A 12 14.20 14.32 30.65
CA GLY A 12 12.86 13.86 30.93
C GLY A 12 12.74 12.40 30.48
N VAL A 13 13.06 11.46 31.37
CA VAL A 13 12.56 10.09 31.27
C VAL A 13 11.06 10.16 31.60
N ALA A 14 10.27 10.68 30.68
CA ALA A 14 8.82 10.54 30.71
C ALA A 14 8.50 9.12 30.27
N GLY A 15 7.98 8.33 31.20
CA GLY A 15 7.71 6.90 31.01
C GLY A 15 6.88 6.62 29.77
N LEU A 16 7.42 5.82 28.86
CA LEU A 16 6.64 5.09 27.86
C LEU A 16 6.02 3.84 28.52
N ALA A 17 5.23 4.07 29.57
CA ALA A 17 4.07 3.24 29.87
C ALA A 17 2.84 3.93 29.26
N GLY A 18 2.96 4.37 28.00
CA GLY A 18 1.79 4.58 27.18
C GLY A 18 1.25 3.19 26.86
N CYS A 19 0.03 2.88 27.30
CA CYS A 19 -0.77 1.84 26.69
C CYS A 19 -1.00 2.24 25.23
N ALA A 20 0.02 2.10 24.38
CA ALA A 20 -0.14 2.16 22.94
C ALA A 20 -0.94 0.91 22.60
N THR A 21 -2.27 1.06 22.57
CA THR A 21 -3.15 0.05 22.02
C THR A 21 -2.63 -0.26 20.62
N ALA A 22 -2.45 -1.55 20.33
CA ALA A 22 -2.00 -1.97 19.01
C ALA A 22 -2.88 -1.29 17.95
N PRO A 23 -2.29 -0.76 16.85
CA PRO A 23 -3.06 -0.10 15.81
C PRO A 23 -4.17 -1.02 15.32
N SER A 24 -5.38 -0.48 15.23
CA SER A 24 -6.54 -1.25 14.77
C SER A 24 -6.38 -1.65 13.31
N LEU A 25 -6.78 -2.87 12.97
CA LEU A 25 -6.95 -3.27 11.57
C LEU A 25 -7.97 -2.36 10.88
N GLN A 26 -7.86 -2.23 9.56
CA GLN A 26 -8.79 -1.44 8.75
C GLN A 26 -10.24 -1.90 8.99
N GLY A 27 -11.12 -1.04 9.52
CA GLY A 27 -12.56 -1.34 9.64
C GLY A 27 -13.30 -1.31 8.29
N ALA A 28 -14.60 -1.61 8.27
CA ALA A 28 -15.40 -1.42 7.07
C ALA A 28 -15.48 0.07 6.68
N ARG A 29 -16.00 0.33 5.48
CA ARG A 29 -16.48 1.67 5.13
C ARG A 29 -17.68 2.01 6.02
N PRO A 30 -17.79 3.24 6.56
CA PRO A 30 -18.92 3.62 7.42
C PRO A 30 -20.27 3.34 6.78
N ILE A 31 -21.28 2.98 7.56
CA ILE A 31 -22.63 2.69 7.03
C ILE A 31 -23.21 3.90 6.29
N SER A 32 -22.93 5.12 6.77
CA SER A 32 -23.31 6.38 6.11
C SER A 32 -22.79 6.49 4.68
N SER A 33 -21.69 5.81 4.37
CA SER A 33 -21.07 5.79 3.04
C SER A 33 -21.77 4.85 2.04
N GLN A 34 -22.64 3.95 2.51
CA GLN A 34 -23.34 3.00 1.62
C GLN A 34 -24.32 3.68 0.66
N ASN A 35 -24.85 4.85 1.03
CA ASN A 35 -25.78 5.64 0.21
C ASN A 35 -25.08 6.78 -0.57
N GLN A 36 -23.78 6.98 -0.38
CA GLN A 36 -23.03 8.00 -1.11
C GLN A 36 -22.63 7.49 -2.50
N LYS A 37 -22.47 8.43 -3.43
CA LYS A 37 -21.93 8.13 -4.76
C LYS A 37 -20.42 8.02 -4.70
N TYR A 38 -19.86 7.32 -5.68
CA TYR A 38 -18.42 7.13 -5.82
C TYR A 38 -17.94 7.88 -7.04
N GLY A 39 -16.94 8.74 -6.90
CA GLY A 39 -16.40 9.51 -8.00
C GLY A 39 -14.89 9.36 -8.10
N LEU A 40 -14.38 9.22 -9.32
CA LEU A 40 -12.95 9.24 -9.57
C LEU A 40 -12.36 10.57 -9.12
N ALA A 41 -11.24 10.48 -8.41
CA ALA A 41 -10.52 11.62 -7.88
C ALA A 41 -9.02 11.32 -7.80
N LYS A 42 -8.23 12.39 -7.82
CA LYS A 42 -6.82 12.33 -7.39
C LYS A 42 -6.75 12.44 -5.87
N ASN A 43 -5.79 11.74 -5.29
CA ASN A 43 -5.51 11.78 -3.85
C ASN A 43 -4.17 12.49 -3.60
N GLU A 44 -4.23 13.62 -2.91
CA GLU A 44 -3.04 14.43 -2.58
C GLU A 44 -2.07 13.71 -1.63
N SER A 45 -2.56 12.79 -0.80
CA SER A 45 -1.72 12.01 0.11
C SER A 45 -0.91 10.94 -0.62
N ILE A 46 -1.43 10.36 -1.71
CA ILE A 46 -0.67 9.43 -2.57
C ILE A 46 0.30 10.21 -3.46
N ALA A 47 -0.06 11.43 -3.88
CA ALA A 47 0.79 12.29 -4.69
C ALA A 47 2.11 12.71 -3.99
N LYS A 48 2.20 12.57 -2.67
CA LYS A 48 3.41 12.85 -1.91
C LYS A 48 4.42 11.71 -2.05
N THR A 49 5.55 12.01 -2.67
CA THR A 49 6.70 11.10 -2.77
C THR A 49 7.64 11.25 -1.57
N ASP A 50 8.44 10.21 -1.31
CA ASP A 50 9.48 10.21 -0.30
C ASP A 50 10.72 9.41 -0.76
N HIS A 51 11.72 9.27 0.12
CA HIS A 51 12.95 8.55 -0.19
C HIS A 51 12.75 7.08 -0.60
N MET A 52 11.63 6.45 -0.26
CA MET A 52 11.29 5.07 -0.62
C MET A 52 10.29 4.99 -1.78
N THR A 53 9.44 6.01 -1.94
CA THR A 53 8.29 5.99 -2.85
C THR A 53 8.36 7.12 -3.86
N GLN A 54 8.31 6.81 -5.14
CA GLN A 54 8.37 7.79 -6.23
C GLN A 54 7.31 7.51 -7.30
N SER A 55 6.86 8.55 -7.99
CA SER A 55 5.95 8.39 -9.12
C SER A 55 6.71 8.06 -10.40
N LEU A 56 6.18 7.12 -11.19
CA LEU A 56 6.74 6.68 -12.47
C LEU A 56 6.10 7.35 -13.69
N ASN A 57 5.03 8.14 -13.51
CA ASN A 57 4.33 8.81 -14.60
C ASN A 57 3.84 10.21 -14.20
N GLU A 58 3.64 11.08 -15.18
CA GLU A 58 3.15 12.45 -14.92
C GLU A 58 1.74 12.49 -14.33
N GLY A 59 0.93 11.48 -14.65
CA GLY A 59 -0.42 11.32 -14.11
C GLY A 59 -0.49 11.04 -12.61
N GLN A 60 0.64 10.68 -11.98
CA GLN A 60 0.71 10.24 -10.57
C GLN A 60 -0.27 9.11 -10.27
N SER A 61 -0.32 8.13 -11.17
CA SER A 61 -1.16 6.93 -11.05
C SER A 61 -0.34 5.65 -11.04
N ILE A 62 0.98 5.73 -11.24
CA ILE A 62 1.90 4.59 -11.14
C ILE A 62 3.01 4.99 -10.17
N PHE A 63 3.18 4.18 -9.12
CA PHE A 63 4.15 4.44 -8.05
C PHE A 63 5.12 3.28 -7.90
N TYR A 64 6.38 3.63 -7.67
CA TYR A 64 7.44 2.71 -7.32
C TYR A 64 7.76 2.81 -5.83
N PHE A 65 7.99 1.68 -5.18
CA PHE A 65 8.42 1.58 -3.79
C PHE A 65 9.60 0.63 -3.64
N GLN A 66 10.61 1.07 -2.90
CA GLN A 66 11.70 0.22 -2.43
C GLN A 66 12.27 0.75 -1.11
N ASN A 67 12.67 -0.13 -0.21
CA ASN A 67 13.22 0.21 1.10
C ASN A 67 14.62 -0.38 1.35
N GLN A 68 15.33 -0.76 0.29
CA GLN A 68 16.67 -1.36 0.26
C GLN A 68 17.76 -0.30 0.02
N GLY A 69 19.04 -0.69 0.16
CA GLY A 69 20.20 0.18 -0.10
C GLY A 69 20.82 0.86 1.12
N GLY A 70 20.16 0.84 2.28
CA GLY A 70 20.73 1.37 3.53
C GLY A 70 21.13 0.27 4.53
N GLY A 71 22.08 0.51 5.43
CA GLY A 71 22.62 -0.50 6.38
C GLY A 71 21.72 -0.89 7.57
N GLY A 72 20.39 -0.79 7.39
CA GLY A 72 19.40 -1.26 8.35
C GLY A 72 19.14 -0.29 9.49
N VAL A 73 18.14 -0.64 10.31
CA VAL A 73 17.82 0.08 11.56
C VAL A 73 19.07 0.17 12.44
N GLY A 74 20.02 -0.78 12.32
CA GLY A 74 21.30 -0.80 13.03
C GLY A 74 22.21 0.42 12.79
N LEU A 75 22.26 1.00 11.58
CA LEU A 75 23.03 2.22 11.34
C LEU A 75 22.42 3.46 12.03
N GLY A 76 21.09 3.55 12.05
CA GLY A 76 20.37 4.62 12.75
C GLY A 76 20.48 4.51 14.28
N LEU A 77 20.51 3.28 14.81
CA LEU A 77 20.72 3.03 16.23
C LEU A 77 22.16 3.30 16.68
N LEU A 78 23.17 3.02 15.83
CA LEU A 78 24.58 3.16 16.19
C LEU A 78 25.09 4.61 16.06
N LEU A 79 24.63 5.35 15.05
CA LEU A 79 25.15 6.68 14.71
C LEU A 79 24.12 7.81 14.95
N GLY A 80 23.00 7.49 15.59
CA GLY A 80 21.94 8.44 15.92
C GLY A 80 21.35 9.12 14.68
N PRO A 81 20.95 10.42 14.77
CA PRO A 81 20.29 11.14 13.69
C PRO A 81 21.10 11.20 12.37
N LEU A 82 22.43 11.23 12.45
CA LEU A 82 23.30 11.26 11.27
C LEU A 82 23.29 9.91 10.54
N GLY A 83 23.30 8.80 11.29
CA GLY A 83 23.13 7.46 10.72
C GLY A 83 21.79 7.28 10.03
N ALA A 84 20.71 7.79 10.63
CA ALA A 84 19.39 7.77 10.02
C ALA A 84 19.34 8.57 8.72
N ALA A 85 19.91 9.78 8.69
CA ALA A 85 19.97 10.62 7.50
C ALA A 85 20.81 9.97 6.38
N ALA A 86 21.96 9.38 6.71
CA ALA A 86 22.79 8.64 5.77
C ALA A 86 22.04 7.42 5.19
N ASN A 87 21.33 6.67 6.05
CA ASN A 87 20.50 5.54 5.62
C ASN A 87 19.38 5.98 4.67
N MET A 88 18.69 7.09 4.97
CA MET A 88 17.68 7.67 4.08
C MET A 88 18.26 8.07 2.72
N LYS A 89 19.44 8.70 2.69
CA LYS A 89 20.09 9.12 1.44
C LYS A 89 20.54 7.95 0.56
N MET A 90 21.02 6.86 1.17
CA MET A 90 21.37 5.66 0.41
C MET A 90 20.12 4.99 -0.18
N ILE A 91 19.03 4.90 0.59
CA ILE A 91 17.74 4.41 0.09
C ILE A 91 17.26 5.31 -1.05
N GLU A 92 17.26 6.63 -0.88
CA GLU A 92 16.87 7.60 -1.92
C GLU A 92 17.68 7.39 -3.21
N SER A 93 19.00 7.22 -3.11
CA SER A 93 19.86 6.98 -4.27
C SER A 93 19.48 5.72 -5.04
N VAL A 94 19.18 4.62 -4.35
CA VAL A 94 18.72 3.38 -4.99
C VAL A 94 17.33 3.57 -5.60
N THR A 95 16.41 4.22 -4.87
CA THR A 95 15.05 4.51 -5.36
C THR A 95 15.12 5.31 -6.66
N MET A 96 15.91 6.38 -6.70
CA MET A 96 16.02 7.23 -7.87
C MET A 96 16.67 6.50 -9.05
N GLY A 97 17.69 5.67 -8.81
CA GLY A 97 18.30 4.84 -9.86
C GLY A 97 17.31 3.84 -10.47
N ASP A 98 16.47 3.21 -9.64
CA ASP A 98 15.42 2.30 -10.12
C ASP A 98 14.31 3.07 -10.86
N VAL A 99 13.93 4.26 -10.38
CA VAL A 99 12.94 5.14 -11.03
C VAL A 99 13.40 5.60 -12.40
N GLU A 100 14.67 5.98 -12.56
CA GLU A 100 15.24 6.37 -13.86
C GLU A 100 15.08 5.28 -14.91
N LYS A 101 15.18 4.00 -14.51
CA LYS A 101 14.96 2.86 -15.42
C LYS A 101 13.51 2.66 -15.80
N LEU A 102 12.57 2.93 -14.88
CA LEU A 102 11.15 2.59 -15.06
C LEU A 102 10.27 3.75 -15.54
N LYS A 103 10.70 5.01 -15.33
CA LYS A 103 9.86 6.19 -15.57
C LYS A 103 9.39 6.24 -17.02
N GLY A 104 8.07 6.30 -17.21
CA GLY A 104 7.43 6.32 -18.52
C GLY A 104 7.53 5.01 -19.32
N LYS A 105 8.05 3.90 -18.74
CA LYS A 105 8.15 2.60 -19.42
C LYS A 105 6.95 1.70 -19.20
N ILE A 106 6.18 1.95 -18.15
CA ILE A 106 5.07 1.10 -17.74
C ILE A 106 3.76 1.75 -18.20
N ASN A 107 3.14 1.13 -19.19
CA ASN A 107 1.94 1.65 -19.83
C ASN A 107 0.68 1.01 -19.24
N LEU A 108 0.39 1.34 -17.98
CA LEU A 108 -0.88 1.03 -17.32
C LEU A 108 -1.74 2.29 -17.24
N ASN A 109 -3.07 2.11 -17.25
CA ASN A 109 -4.01 3.20 -17.01
C ASN A 109 -5.01 2.79 -15.90
N PRO A 110 -4.62 2.93 -14.62
CA PRO A 110 -5.43 2.53 -13.47
C PRO A 110 -6.85 3.09 -13.47
N GLU A 111 -7.05 4.33 -13.95
CA GLU A 111 -8.39 4.94 -14.02
C GLU A 111 -9.26 4.23 -15.06
N ALA A 112 -8.75 4.03 -16.28
CA ALA A 112 -9.48 3.33 -17.34
C ALA A 112 -9.74 1.86 -16.98
N GLU A 113 -8.75 1.19 -16.39
CA GLU A 113 -8.84 -0.20 -15.94
C GLU A 113 -9.90 -0.35 -14.83
N LEU A 114 -9.95 0.58 -13.87
CA LEU A 114 -10.98 0.60 -12.83
C LEU A 114 -12.37 0.90 -13.42
N GLN A 115 -12.49 1.83 -14.38
CA GLN A 115 -13.77 2.12 -15.04
C GLN A 115 -14.31 0.89 -15.79
N GLN A 116 -13.43 0.17 -16.50
CA GLN A 116 -13.79 -1.08 -17.16
C GLN A 116 -14.25 -2.14 -16.15
N ALA A 117 -13.53 -2.29 -15.03
CA ALA A 117 -13.92 -3.20 -13.97
C ALA A 117 -15.27 -2.82 -13.35
N ALA A 118 -15.49 -1.54 -13.03
CA ALA A 118 -16.73 -1.04 -12.44
C ALA A 118 -17.95 -1.28 -13.34
N SER A 119 -17.78 -1.06 -14.66
CA SER A 119 -18.81 -1.36 -15.67
C SER A 119 -19.17 -2.85 -15.71
N SER A 120 -18.22 -3.74 -15.38
CA SER A 120 -18.43 -5.19 -15.37
C SER A 120 -18.99 -5.76 -14.06
N THR A 121 -19.05 -4.94 -13.00
CA THR A 121 -19.56 -5.32 -11.67
C THR A 121 -20.79 -4.51 -11.25
N ASP A 122 -21.33 -3.68 -12.14
CA ASP A 122 -22.39 -2.71 -11.84
C ASP A 122 -22.05 -1.82 -10.63
N PHE A 123 -20.75 -1.56 -10.40
CA PHE A 123 -20.32 -0.73 -9.30
C PHE A 123 -20.60 0.74 -9.67
N PRO A 124 -21.29 1.53 -8.83
CA PRO A 124 -21.77 2.87 -9.19
C PRO A 124 -20.65 3.93 -9.12
N LEU A 125 -19.65 3.79 -10.00
CA LEU A 125 -18.51 4.70 -10.16
C LEU A 125 -18.83 5.78 -11.20
N GLN A 126 -18.55 7.03 -10.85
CA GLN A 126 -18.68 8.21 -11.70
C GLN A 126 -17.31 8.68 -12.17
N LEU A 127 -17.28 9.31 -13.35
CA LEU A 127 -16.04 9.80 -13.97
C LEU A 127 -15.37 10.95 -13.21
N SER A 128 -16.09 11.59 -12.29
CA SER A 128 -15.57 12.69 -11.46
C SER A 128 -16.27 12.72 -10.11
N VAL A 129 -15.54 13.09 -9.08
CA VAL A 129 -16.10 13.34 -7.74
C VAL A 129 -16.88 14.66 -7.68
N THR A 130 -18.04 14.64 -7.01
CA THR A 130 -18.79 15.85 -6.62
C THR A 130 -18.78 16.04 -5.09
N GLN A 131 -19.26 17.18 -4.60
CA GLN A 131 -19.22 17.49 -3.17
C GLN A 131 -20.05 16.47 -2.36
N GLY A 132 -19.40 15.83 -1.39
CA GLY A 132 -20.04 14.82 -0.52
C GLY A 132 -19.97 13.39 -1.07
N ASP A 133 -19.41 13.19 -2.26
CA ASP A 133 -19.13 11.86 -2.81
C ASP A 133 -17.90 11.24 -2.14
N ILE A 134 -17.84 9.92 -2.18
CA ILE A 134 -16.66 9.16 -1.83
C ILE A 134 -15.67 9.26 -2.97
N LYS A 135 -14.47 9.77 -2.67
CA LYS A 135 -13.35 9.82 -3.61
C LYS A 135 -12.79 8.43 -3.82
N VAL A 136 -12.64 8.04 -5.08
CA VAL A 136 -12.04 6.78 -5.49
C VAL A 136 -10.78 7.07 -6.29
N THR A 137 -9.64 6.61 -5.79
CA THR A 137 -8.33 6.82 -6.45
C THR A 137 -7.69 5.48 -6.77
N PRO A 138 -7.75 5.03 -8.03
CA PRO A 138 -6.99 3.87 -8.49
C PRO A 138 -5.54 4.24 -8.79
N PHE A 139 -4.61 3.33 -8.50
CA PHE A 139 -3.21 3.45 -8.89
C PHE A 139 -2.54 2.07 -8.99
N ALA A 140 -1.51 1.98 -9.82
CA ALA A 140 -0.61 0.84 -9.86
C ALA A 140 0.53 1.05 -8.87
N PHE A 141 0.83 0.02 -8.08
CA PHE A 141 1.91 0.04 -7.09
C PHE A 141 2.95 -1.02 -7.44
N ILE A 142 4.18 -0.58 -7.62
CA ILE A 142 5.31 -1.41 -8.06
C ILE A 142 6.29 -1.50 -6.91
N SER A 143 6.38 -2.66 -6.30
CA SER A 143 7.13 -2.87 -5.06
C SER A 143 8.31 -3.79 -5.30
N LYS A 144 9.52 -3.32 -4.99
CA LYS A 144 10.73 -4.15 -5.00
C LYS A 144 10.86 -4.91 -3.67
N THR A 145 10.64 -6.22 -3.73
CA THR A 145 10.51 -7.09 -2.55
C THR A 145 11.85 -7.68 -2.10
N ASN A 146 12.79 -7.85 -3.02
CA ASN A 146 14.20 -8.20 -2.76
C ASN A 146 15.13 -7.53 -3.79
N GLU A 147 16.41 -7.88 -3.84
CA GLU A 147 17.39 -7.22 -4.71
C GLU A 147 17.02 -7.26 -6.20
N THR A 148 16.36 -8.33 -6.64
CA THR A 148 16.06 -8.61 -8.05
C THR A 148 14.57 -8.63 -8.37
N THR A 149 13.72 -8.81 -7.38
CA THR A 149 12.29 -9.09 -7.59
C THR A 149 11.43 -7.87 -7.32
N VAL A 150 10.52 -7.63 -8.25
CA VAL A 150 9.53 -6.57 -8.26
C VAL A 150 8.16 -7.19 -8.50
N HIS A 151 7.18 -6.73 -7.75
CA HIS A 151 5.77 -7.10 -7.89
C HIS A 151 4.96 -5.89 -8.33
N VAL A 152 3.89 -6.14 -9.06
CA VAL A 152 2.93 -5.11 -9.46
C VAL A 152 1.60 -5.37 -8.77
N SER A 153 0.94 -4.30 -8.34
CA SER A 153 -0.36 -4.35 -7.68
C SER A 153 -1.31 -3.34 -8.28
N SER A 154 -2.59 -3.68 -8.34
CA SER A 154 -3.67 -2.72 -8.52
C SER A 154 -4.20 -2.31 -7.15
N VAL A 155 -4.32 -1.01 -6.90
CA VAL A 155 -4.71 -0.47 -5.60
C VAL A 155 -5.83 0.55 -5.78
N ILE A 156 -6.81 0.52 -4.89
CA ILE A 156 -7.85 1.54 -4.80
C ILE A 156 -7.82 2.15 -3.41
N LEU A 157 -7.78 3.49 -3.32
CA LEU A 157 -8.15 4.21 -2.12
C LEU A 157 -9.58 4.72 -2.22
N PHE A 158 -10.33 4.54 -1.14
CA PHE A 158 -11.60 5.20 -0.90
C PHE A 158 -11.40 6.23 0.20
N GLU A 159 -11.78 7.47 -0.05
CA GLU A 159 -11.80 8.52 0.96
C GLU A 159 -13.18 9.13 1.06
N GLY A 160 -13.66 9.21 2.29
CA GLY A 160 -14.91 9.88 2.58
C GLY A 160 -14.83 10.63 3.90
N GLN A 161 -15.97 11.17 4.26
CA GLN A 161 -16.16 11.87 5.51
C GLN A 161 -17.45 11.37 6.14
N ASP A 162 -17.36 10.97 7.40
CA ASP A 162 -18.51 10.64 8.23
C ASP A 162 -18.58 11.69 9.34
N GLU A 163 -19.63 12.52 9.30
CA GLU A 163 -19.74 13.74 10.11
C GLU A 163 -18.51 14.66 9.96
N GLN A 164 -17.65 14.75 10.98
CA GLN A 164 -16.38 15.51 10.95
C GLN A 164 -15.13 14.61 10.88
N LYS A 165 -15.30 13.28 10.80
CA LYS A 165 -14.18 12.33 10.75
C LYS A 165 -13.93 11.90 9.32
N LYS A 166 -12.78 12.30 8.80
CA LYS A 166 -12.26 11.76 7.53
C LYS A 166 -11.86 10.30 7.74
N TRP A 167 -12.13 9.47 6.74
CA TRP A 167 -11.70 8.09 6.73
C TRP A 167 -11.07 7.76 5.38
N VAL A 168 -10.11 6.84 5.41
CA VAL A 168 -9.46 6.28 4.23
C VAL A 168 -9.52 4.77 4.33
N ARG A 169 -9.79 4.10 3.21
CA ARG A 169 -9.73 2.64 3.08
C ARG A 169 -8.89 2.28 1.87
N ARG A 170 -7.91 1.41 2.07
CA ARG A 170 -7.02 0.89 1.03
C ARG A 170 -7.41 -0.55 0.73
N TYR A 171 -7.53 -0.86 -0.55
CA TYR A 171 -7.73 -2.21 -1.05
C TYR A 171 -6.68 -2.47 -2.12
N GLN A 172 -5.94 -3.55 -1.98
CA GLN A 172 -4.80 -3.87 -2.84
C GLN A 172 -4.89 -5.31 -3.33
N TYR A 173 -4.57 -5.52 -4.59
CA TYR A 173 -4.56 -6.84 -5.20
C TYR A 173 -3.22 -7.05 -5.90
N GLN A 174 -2.53 -8.13 -5.55
CA GLN A 174 -1.28 -8.52 -6.19
C GLN A 174 -1.56 -9.09 -7.59
N LEU A 175 -0.97 -8.46 -8.61
CA LEU A 175 -1.05 -8.97 -9.98
C LEU A 175 -0.18 -10.23 -10.13
N PRO A 176 -0.54 -11.14 -11.07
CA PRO A 176 0.28 -12.31 -11.34
C PRO A 176 1.67 -11.93 -11.84
N GLY A 177 2.66 -12.74 -11.49
CA GLY A 177 4.04 -12.60 -11.97
C GLY A 177 4.99 -11.98 -10.94
N MET A 178 6.26 -12.28 -11.15
CA MET A 178 7.41 -11.69 -10.47
C MET A 178 8.34 -11.20 -11.57
N TYR A 179 8.87 -10.00 -11.43
CA TYR A 179 9.64 -9.36 -12.49
C TYR A 179 10.96 -8.83 -11.94
N THR A 180 11.92 -8.64 -12.83
CA THR A 180 13.07 -7.77 -12.61
C THR A 180 12.75 -6.35 -13.08
N LEU A 181 13.58 -5.39 -12.65
CA LEU A 181 13.50 -4.02 -13.16
C LEU A 181 13.74 -3.97 -14.66
N ASP A 182 14.70 -4.75 -15.16
CA ASP A 182 15.05 -4.76 -16.58
C ASP A 182 13.89 -5.34 -17.41
N GLU A 183 13.26 -6.42 -16.94
CA GLU A 183 12.05 -6.96 -17.57
C GLU A 183 10.95 -5.91 -17.60
N LEU A 184 10.57 -5.29 -16.47
CA LEU A 184 9.51 -4.27 -16.43
C LEU A 184 9.79 -3.07 -17.34
N SER A 185 11.07 -2.65 -17.44
CA SER A 185 11.47 -1.53 -18.28
C SER A 185 11.38 -1.84 -19.79
N ALA A 186 11.33 -3.12 -20.14
CA ALA A 186 11.40 -3.63 -21.52
C ALA A 186 10.17 -4.47 -21.90
N PHE A 187 9.03 -4.28 -21.23
CA PHE A 187 7.80 -4.98 -21.58
C PHE A 187 7.43 -4.78 -23.05
N SER A 188 7.18 -5.91 -23.72
CA SER A 188 6.53 -5.89 -25.03
C SER A 188 5.07 -5.47 -24.91
N GLU A 189 4.49 -5.02 -26.01
CA GLU A 189 3.05 -4.69 -26.07
C GLU A 189 2.16 -5.84 -25.59
N THR A 190 2.54 -7.09 -25.89
CA THR A 190 1.85 -8.28 -25.40
C THR A 190 1.89 -8.38 -23.87
N LYS A 191 3.07 -8.19 -23.26
CA LYS A 191 3.22 -8.25 -21.80
C LYS A 191 2.50 -7.10 -21.11
N THR A 192 2.53 -5.91 -21.71
CA THR A 192 1.72 -4.76 -21.27
C THR A 192 0.23 -5.10 -21.30
N SER A 193 -0.27 -5.68 -22.40
CA SER A 193 -1.68 -6.06 -22.52
C SER A 193 -2.08 -7.14 -21.52
N GLU A 194 -1.24 -8.14 -21.28
CA GLU A 194 -1.46 -9.16 -20.25
C GLU A 194 -1.58 -8.52 -18.86
N LEU A 195 -0.71 -7.57 -18.53
CA LEU A 195 -0.73 -6.86 -17.25
C LEU A 195 -1.97 -5.98 -17.09
N GLN A 196 -2.40 -5.29 -18.17
CA GLN A 196 -3.64 -4.50 -18.19
C GLN A 196 -4.87 -5.38 -17.95
N ILE A 197 -4.96 -6.54 -18.62
CA ILE A 197 -6.05 -7.51 -18.42
C ILE A 197 -6.06 -7.99 -16.96
N ALA A 198 -4.89 -8.31 -16.41
CA ALA A 198 -4.76 -8.69 -15.01
C ALA A 198 -5.19 -7.56 -14.05
N SER A 199 -4.86 -6.30 -14.36
CA SER A 199 -5.27 -5.14 -13.57
C SER A 199 -6.79 -4.94 -13.56
N VAL A 200 -7.45 -5.07 -14.72
CA VAL A 200 -8.93 -5.03 -14.80
C VAL A 200 -9.55 -6.15 -13.96
N ALA A 201 -9.02 -7.38 -14.05
CA ALA A 201 -9.49 -8.50 -13.26
C ALA A 201 -9.28 -8.27 -11.74
N ALA A 202 -8.15 -7.68 -11.36
CA ALA A 202 -7.84 -7.31 -10.00
C ALA A 202 -8.82 -6.26 -9.46
N TYR A 203 -9.06 -5.17 -10.20
CA TYR A 203 -10.07 -4.17 -9.82
C TYR A 203 -11.46 -4.77 -9.72
N LYS A 204 -11.85 -5.69 -10.62
CA LYS A 204 -13.12 -6.41 -10.54
C LYS A 204 -13.24 -7.20 -9.23
N ALA A 205 -12.18 -7.91 -8.84
CA ALA A 205 -12.15 -8.67 -7.59
C ALA A 205 -12.26 -7.74 -6.37
N LEU A 206 -11.51 -6.62 -6.38
CA LEU A 206 -11.57 -5.61 -5.32
C LEU A 206 -12.98 -5.01 -5.20
N LEU A 207 -13.57 -4.53 -6.29
CA LEU A 207 -14.92 -3.93 -6.27
C LEU A 207 -15.99 -4.93 -5.82
N THR A 208 -15.89 -6.19 -6.24
CA THR A 208 -16.79 -7.27 -5.80
C THR A 208 -16.69 -7.48 -4.29
N TYR A 209 -15.47 -7.53 -3.75
CA TYR A 209 -15.26 -7.64 -2.31
C TYR A 209 -15.80 -6.43 -1.55
N ILE A 210 -15.47 -5.23 -2.02
CA ILE A 210 -15.86 -3.95 -1.43
C ILE A 210 -17.37 -3.81 -1.34
N ALA A 211 -18.12 -4.23 -2.37
CA ALA A 211 -19.58 -4.19 -2.38
C ALA A 211 -20.22 -5.07 -1.28
N GLY A 212 -19.54 -6.13 -0.84
CA GLY A 212 -20.01 -7.04 0.20
C GLY A 212 -19.46 -6.76 1.61
N GLU A 213 -18.52 -5.81 1.76
CA GLU A 213 -17.85 -5.56 3.04
C GLU A 213 -18.80 -4.90 4.06
N LYS A 214 -18.93 -5.53 5.24
CA LYS A 214 -19.74 -5.06 6.37
C LYS A 214 -19.06 -5.41 7.69
N ASP A 215 -19.32 -4.63 8.74
CA ASP A 215 -18.70 -4.84 10.05
C ASP A 215 -19.00 -6.22 10.65
N GLU A 216 -20.19 -6.79 10.40
CA GLU A 216 -20.54 -8.13 10.89
C GLU A 216 -19.69 -9.23 10.25
N ALA A 217 -19.34 -9.07 8.97
CA ALA A 217 -18.45 -10.00 8.28
C ALA A 217 -17.01 -9.87 8.82
N ILE A 218 -16.56 -8.63 9.09
CA ILE A 218 -15.24 -8.36 9.67
C ILE A 218 -15.10 -9.00 11.05
N ALA A 219 -16.15 -8.93 11.87
CA ALA A 219 -16.16 -9.51 13.20
C ALA A 219 -15.98 -11.05 13.20
N GLN A 220 -16.29 -11.72 12.09
CA GLN A 220 -16.13 -13.15 11.91
C GLN A 220 -14.77 -13.56 11.30
N GLU A 221 -13.96 -12.60 10.85
CA GLU A 221 -12.66 -12.89 10.26
C GLU A 221 -11.71 -13.50 11.32
N ARG A 222 -11.10 -14.64 10.97
CA ARG A 222 -10.16 -15.34 11.87
C ARG A 222 -8.91 -14.50 12.06
N LYS A 223 -8.49 -14.28 13.31
CA LYS A 223 -7.20 -13.62 13.59
C LYS A 223 -6.05 -14.51 13.15
N ILE A 224 -5.04 -13.90 12.54
CA ILE A 224 -3.85 -14.59 12.05
C ILE A 224 -2.59 -13.84 12.46
N THR A 225 -1.49 -14.59 12.60
CA THR A 225 -0.14 -14.07 12.43
C THR A 225 0.33 -14.40 11.02
N TYR A 226 1.02 -13.49 10.35
CA TYR A 226 1.51 -13.72 8.99
C TYR A 226 2.85 -13.04 8.73
N SER A 227 3.64 -13.60 7.82
CA SER A 227 4.81 -12.95 7.22
C SER A 227 4.68 -12.96 5.71
N SER A 228 5.09 -11.86 5.07
CA SER A 228 4.98 -11.71 3.62
C SER A 228 6.07 -10.76 3.10
N PRO A 229 7.02 -11.24 2.29
CA PRO A 229 8.02 -10.37 1.66
C PRO A 229 7.38 -9.36 0.69
N TYR A 230 6.16 -9.63 0.22
CA TYR A 230 5.38 -8.71 -0.60
C TYR A 230 4.78 -7.55 0.19
N ILE A 231 4.29 -7.78 1.41
CA ILE A 231 3.66 -6.75 2.26
C ILE A 231 4.71 -5.97 3.06
N SER A 232 5.69 -6.66 3.61
CA SER A 232 6.79 -6.06 4.38
C SER A 232 8.14 -6.44 3.77
N PRO A 233 8.48 -5.91 2.56
CA PRO A 233 9.80 -6.10 1.97
C PRO A 233 10.91 -5.83 2.97
N ARG A 234 12.01 -6.58 2.86
CA ARG A 234 13.22 -6.52 3.72
C ARG A 234 13.06 -7.06 5.14
N PHE A 235 11.84 -7.14 5.67
CA PHE A 235 11.63 -7.52 7.07
C PHE A 235 10.96 -8.88 7.18
N ASP A 236 11.63 -9.79 7.87
CA ASP A 236 11.09 -11.10 8.25
C ASP A 236 10.61 -11.04 9.70
N PHE A 237 9.45 -10.42 9.92
CA PHE A 237 8.74 -10.46 11.19
C PHE A 237 7.28 -10.87 11.00
N GLU A 238 6.72 -11.52 12.01
CA GLU A 238 5.31 -11.85 12.04
C GLU A 238 4.48 -10.61 12.36
N MET A 239 3.44 -10.39 11.55
CA MET A 239 2.46 -9.33 11.69
C MET A 239 1.12 -9.91 12.13
N MET A 240 0.37 -9.15 12.92
CA MET A 240 -1.02 -9.48 13.22
C MET A 240 -1.94 -9.00 12.10
N GLY A 241 -2.94 -9.81 11.78
CA GLY A 241 -3.99 -9.48 10.83
C GLY A 241 -5.24 -10.32 11.06
N SER A 242 -6.15 -10.27 10.09
CA SER A 242 -7.24 -11.23 9.99
C SER A 242 -7.31 -11.82 8.59
N LEU A 243 -7.61 -13.10 8.52
CA LEU A 243 -7.89 -13.80 7.28
C LEU A 243 -9.32 -13.48 6.86
N VAL A 244 -9.44 -12.73 5.78
CA VAL A 244 -10.73 -12.33 5.19
C VAL A 244 -11.34 -13.54 4.47
N MET A 245 -10.58 -14.14 3.54
CA MET A 245 -11.00 -15.29 2.76
C MET A 245 -9.84 -15.90 1.96
N GLU A 246 -10.03 -17.12 1.49
CA GLU A 246 -9.21 -17.72 0.43
C GLU A 246 -10.10 -17.99 -0.77
N LYS A 247 -9.86 -17.29 -1.88
CA LYS A 247 -10.72 -17.39 -3.07
C LYS A 247 -9.96 -17.04 -4.32
N ALA A 248 -10.26 -17.79 -5.39
CA ALA A 248 -9.68 -17.60 -6.73
C ALA A 248 -8.14 -17.53 -6.72
N GLY A 249 -7.49 -18.44 -5.98
CA GLY A 249 -6.02 -18.51 -5.92
C GLY A 249 -5.37 -17.33 -5.21
N ARG A 250 -6.09 -16.67 -4.29
CA ARG A 250 -5.58 -15.57 -3.47
C ARG A 250 -5.90 -15.77 -1.99
N VAL A 251 -4.97 -15.37 -1.15
CA VAL A 251 -5.18 -15.20 0.29
C VAL A 251 -5.50 -13.73 0.53
N TRP A 252 -6.72 -13.46 1.02
CA TRP A 252 -7.14 -12.12 1.37
C TRP A 252 -6.96 -11.90 2.85
N ILE A 253 -6.19 -10.89 3.21
CA ILE A 253 -5.95 -10.51 4.60
C ILE A 253 -6.32 -9.06 4.84
N ARG A 254 -6.73 -8.76 6.07
CA ARG A 254 -6.95 -7.42 6.56
C ARG A 254 -5.82 -7.07 7.52
N THR A 255 -5.20 -5.94 7.26
CA THR A 255 -4.04 -5.42 7.98
C THR A 255 -4.37 -4.04 8.56
N VAL A 256 -3.41 -3.43 9.24
CA VAL A 256 -3.50 -2.03 9.69
C VAL A 256 -3.46 -1.04 8.53
N THR A 257 -2.95 -1.45 7.35
CA THR A 257 -2.77 -0.58 6.18
C THR A 257 -3.82 -0.78 5.10
N GLY A 258 -4.61 -1.86 5.14
CA GLY A 258 -5.63 -2.13 4.15
C GLY A 258 -6.15 -3.57 4.14
N VAL A 259 -6.96 -3.87 3.14
CA VAL A 259 -7.27 -5.25 2.76
C VAL A 259 -6.44 -5.60 1.53
N ILE A 260 -5.74 -6.73 1.58
CA ILE A 260 -4.75 -7.12 0.59
C ILE A 260 -5.03 -8.55 0.12
N ALA A 261 -5.22 -8.72 -1.20
CA ALA A 261 -5.24 -10.02 -1.86
C ALA A 261 -3.83 -10.37 -2.34
N VAL A 262 -3.25 -11.42 -1.77
CA VAL A 262 -1.85 -11.82 -1.98
C VAL A 262 -1.80 -13.18 -2.69
N ASP A 263 -0.78 -13.38 -3.50
CA ASP A 263 -0.46 -14.71 -4.01
C ASP A 263 -0.09 -15.65 -2.85
N PRO A 264 -0.63 -16.89 -2.78
CA PRO A 264 -0.30 -17.83 -1.71
C PRO A 264 1.20 -18.13 -1.57
N SER A 265 1.99 -17.98 -2.64
CA SER A 265 3.44 -18.16 -2.58
C SER A 265 4.18 -17.03 -1.86
N ASP A 266 3.56 -15.86 -1.73
CA ASP A 266 4.14 -14.64 -1.14
C ASP A 266 3.64 -14.36 0.28
N ILE A 267 2.95 -15.32 0.91
CA ILE A 267 2.47 -15.19 2.29
C ILE A 267 2.53 -16.52 3.03
N LYS A 268 3.00 -16.46 4.28
CA LYS A 268 2.85 -17.53 5.26
C LYS A 268 1.99 -17.00 6.39
N TYR A 269 1.01 -17.77 6.83
CA TYR A 269 0.16 -17.35 7.95
C TYR A 269 -0.26 -18.52 8.83
N GLN A 270 -0.57 -18.23 10.08
CA GLN A 270 -1.11 -19.15 11.06
C GLN A 270 -2.32 -18.52 11.74
N VAL A 271 -3.36 -19.31 11.99
CA VAL A 271 -4.51 -18.83 12.77
C VAL A 271 -4.08 -18.69 14.22
N ALA A 272 -4.32 -17.52 14.80
CA ALA A 272 -4.00 -17.27 16.20
C ALA A 272 -4.78 -18.26 17.08
N LYS A 273 -4.10 -18.90 18.03
CA LYS A 273 -4.77 -19.71 19.04
C LYS A 273 -5.54 -18.77 19.96
N ASN A 274 -6.84 -19.00 20.07
CA ASN A 274 -7.71 -18.30 21.03
C ASN A 274 -7.23 -18.50 22.47
#